data_AF-A0A149PVS4-F1
#
_entry.id   AF-A0A149PVS4-F1
#
_cell.length_a   1.000
_cell.length_b   1.000
_cell.length_c   1.000
_cell.angle_alpha   90.00
_cell.angle_beta   90.00
_cell.angle_gamma   90.00
#
_symmetry.space_group_name_H-M   'P 1'
#
loop_
_entity.id
_entity.type
_entity.pdbx_description
1 polymer ?
#
loop_
_entity_poly.entity_id
_entity_poly.type
_entity_poly.pdbx_seq_one_letter_code
_entity_poly.pdbx_strand_id
1 'polypeptide(L)'
;MPTSGVIGVYAIYNPTAGTQAILGQANSTITTVFSNFYSGSHMPSGYTASGLIACLIIASSMIAPVSVVDRTHVVAGQSLFGATTTTVTPTVQAFTNLPGNAKQVRGTIATQLSTTGATGNFTVYPAANSVRGKILSFVAAVSNDQHDSPWVSPILTLGSLWYIMSVSTGTINSNVSFSECDI
;
A
#
# COMPACT_ATOMS: atom_id res chain seq x y z
N MET A 1 -8.94 -21.61 4.47
CA MET A 1 -8.70 -20.16 4.30
C MET A 1 -9.65 -19.64 3.22
N PRO A 2 -10.10 -18.38 3.30
CA PRO A 2 -10.85 -17.74 2.20
C PRO A 2 -10.05 -17.74 0.89
N THR A 3 -10.73 -17.76 -0.26
CA THR A 3 -10.08 -17.67 -1.59
C THR A 3 -9.34 -16.35 -1.78
N SER A 4 -9.95 -15.26 -1.35
CA SER A 4 -9.36 -13.93 -1.25
C SER A 4 -9.80 -13.29 0.06
N GLY A 5 -9.02 -12.35 0.56
CA GLY A 5 -9.34 -11.67 1.81
C GLY A 5 -8.13 -11.15 2.55
N VAL A 6 -8.24 -11.14 3.87
CA VAL A 6 -7.20 -10.63 4.78
C VAL A 6 -7.15 -11.50 6.03
N ILE A 7 -5.96 -11.66 6.59
CA ILE A 7 -5.74 -12.29 7.88
C ILE A 7 -5.13 -11.29 8.86
N GLY A 8 -5.83 -11.03 9.96
CA GLY A 8 -5.28 -10.35 11.12
C GLY A 8 -4.40 -11.33 11.90
N VAL A 9 -3.15 -10.97 12.13
CA VAL A 9 -2.16 -11.75 12.88
C VAL A 9 -1.96 -11.08 14.23
N TYR A 10 -2.21 -11.83 15.29
CA TYR A 10 -2.15 -11.38 16.66
C TYR A 10 -1.00 -12.07 17.39
N ALA A 11 -0.18 -11.29 18.10
CA ALA A 11 0.62 -11.83 19.19
C ALA A 11 -0.30 -12.03 20.39
N ILE A 12 -0.25 -13.21 21.01
CA ILE A 12 -1.04 -13.55 22.20
C ILE A 12 -0.12 -13.93 23.35
N TYR A 13 -0.52 -13.57 24.57
CA TYR A 13 0.28 -13.77 25.78
C TYR A 13 -0.54 -14.36 26.93
N ASN A 14 0.04 -15.34 27.60
CA ASN A 14 -0.45 -15.88 28.87
C ASN A 14 0.32 -15.21 30.02
N PRO A 15 -0.31 -14.30 30.78
CA PRO A 15 0.38 -13.57 31.85
C PRO A 15 0.76 -14.44 33.05
N THR A 16 0.09 -15.58 33.24
CA THR A 16 0.36 -16.49 34.36
C THR A 16 1.56 -17.38 34.06
N ALA A 17 1.67 -17.88 32.83
CA ALA A 17 2.73 -18.81 32.42
C ALA A 17 3.92 -18.13 31.71
N GLY A 18 3.80 -16.85 31.35
CA GLY A 18 4.83 -16.12 30.60
C GLY A 18 4.99 -16.58 29.15
N THR A 19 4.07 -17.39 28.62
CA THR A 19 4.18 -17.97 27.27
C THR A 19 3.57 -17.05 26.22
N GLN A 20 4.18 -17.04 25.03
CA GLN A 20 3.75 -16.26 23.87
C GLN A 20 3.41 -17.19 22.70
N ALA A 21 2.43 -16.80 21.89
CA ALA A 21 2.07 -17.49 20.66
C ALA A 21 1.52 -16.49 19.62
N ILE A 22 1.26 -17.00 18.42
CA ILE A 22 0.63 -16.22 17.33
C ILE A 22 -0.73 -16.83 17.00
N LEU A 23 -1.72 -15.98 16.80
CA LEU A 23 -3.08 -16.37 16.42
C LEU A 23 -3.54 -15.60 15.17
N GLY A 24 -4.11 -16.31 14.22
CA GLY A 24 -4.66 -15.74 12.98
C GLY A 24 -6.18 -15.62 13.02
N GLN A 25 -6.71 -14.52 12.48
CA GLN A 25 -8.14 -14.32 12.22
C GLN A 25 -8.33 -13.94 10.75
N ALA A 26 -8.92 -14.83 9.95
CA ALA A 26 -9.15 -14.59 8.53
C ALA A 26 -10.55 -13.99 8.27
N ASN A 27 -10.64 -13.11 7.28
CA ASN A 27 -11.88 -12.57 6.72
C ASN A 27 -11.80 -12.58 5.19
N SER A 28 -12.92 -12.81 4.50
CA SER A 28 -12.99 -12.81 3.03
C SER A 28 -12.94 -11.41 2.40
N THR A 29 -13.15 -10.36 3.18
CA THR A 29 -13.16 -8.97 2.70
C THR A 29 -11.81 -8.31 2.97
N ILE A 30 -11.03 -7.99 1.92
CA ILE A 30 -9.68 -7.39 2.04
C ILE A 30 -9.68 -6.12 2.92
N THR A 31 -10.73 -5.31 2.80
CA THR A 31 -10.86 -4.04 3.52
C THR A 31 -11.37 -4.19 4.96
N THR A 32 -11.52 -5.42 5.46
CA THR A 32 -11.87 -5.65 6.87
C THR A 32 -10.86 -5.00 7.79
N VAL A 33 -11.37 -4.22 8.75
CA VAL A 33 -10.58 -3.61 9.82
C VAL A 33 -10.61 -4.54 11.02
N PHE A 34 -9.44 -5.01 11.42
CA PHE A 34 -9.25 -5.80 12.64
C PHE A 34 -9.08 -4.90 13.85
N SER A 35 -9.61 -5.32 14.99
CA SER A 35 -9.37 -4.65 16.27
C SER A 35 -7.90 -4.82 16.69
N ASN A 36 -7.36 -3.83 17.42
CA ASN A 36 -6.00 -3.90 17.99
C ASN A 36 -5.83 -5.04 19.01
N PHE A 37 -6.93 -5.53 19.58
CA PHE A 37 -6.98 -6.72 20.43
C PHE A 37 -7.83 -7.80 19.76
N TYR A 38 -7.49 -9.06 20.04
CA TYR A 38 -8.25 -10.19 19.53
C TYR A 38 -9.63 -10.23 20.21
N SER A 39 -10.69 -10.15 19.41
CA SER A 39 -12.09 -10.19 19.86
C SER A 39 -12.82 -11.49 19.48
N GLY A 40 -12.10 -12.46 18.92
CA GLY A 40 -12.67 -13.75 18.52
C GLY A 40 -12.88 -14.70 19.69
N SER A 41 -13.68 -15.73 19.47
CA SER A 41 -13.98 -16.77 20.47
C SER A 41 -12.91 -17.87 20.57
N HIS A 42 -11.94 -17.92 19.65
CA HIS A 42 -10.97 -19.01 19.53
C HIS A 42 -9.64 -18.72 20.23
N MET A 43 -9.64 -17.89 21.26
CA MET A 43 -8.44 -17.64 22.06
C MET A 43 -8.08 -18.92 22.85
N PRO A 44 -6.86 -19.45 22.72
CA PRO A 44 -6.47 -20.64 23.47
C PRO A 44 -6.54 -20.40 24.98
N SER A 45 -6.86 -21.46 25.74
CA SER A 45 -6.97 -21.37 27.20
C SER A 45 -5.68 -20.82 27.84
N GLY A 46 -5.84 -19.92 28.80
CA GLY A 46 -4.74 -19.27 29.50
C GLY A 46 -4.15 -18.03 28.80
N TYR A 47 -4.42 -17.81 27.52
CA TYR A 47 -4.04 -16.57 26.85
C TYR A 47 -5.12 -15.52 27.09
N THR A 48 -4.75 -14.36 27.62
CA THR A 48 -5.70 -13.30 27.99
C THR A 48 -5.30 -11.92 27.48
N ALA A 49 -4.05 -11.76 27.02
CA ALA A 49 -3.58 -10.54 26.38
C ALA A 49 -3.30 -10.78 24.89
N SER A 50 -3.58 -9.78 24.06
CA SER A 50 -3.31 -9.84 22.62
C SER A 50 -3.02 -8.48 22.03
N GLY A 51 -2.28 -8.48 20.93
CA GLY A 51 -2.01 -7.30 20.11
C GLY A 51 -1.96 -7.66 18.64
N LEU A 52 -2.65 -6.89 17.80
CA LEU A 52 -2.53 -6.99 16.34
C LEU A 52 -1.12 -6.57 15.92
N ILE A 53 -0.42 -7.46 15.21
CA ILE A 53 0.95 -7.24 14.72
C ILE A 53 1.02 -7.19 13.20
N ALA A 54 0.09 -7.84 12.49
CA ALA A 54 0.03 -7.75 11.03
C ALA A 54 -1.38 -7.94 10.47
N CYS A 55 -1.61 -7.44 9.26
CA CYS A 55 -2.78 -7.69 8.42
C CYS A 55 -2.33 -8.12 7.02
N LEU A 56 -2.38 -9.41 6.73
CA LEU A 56 -1.79 -9.98 5.51
C LEU A 56 -2.88 -10.28 4.47
N ILE A 57 -2.61 -9.99 3.20
CA ILE A 57 -3.55 -10.28 2.12
C ILE A 57 -3.55 -11.78 1.81
N ILE A 58 -4.75 -12.32 1.62
CA ILE A 58 -4.99 -13.67 1.14
C ILE A 58 -5.38 -13.57 -0.34
N ALA A 59 -4.68 -14.33 -1.18
CA ALA A 59 -5.00 -14.48 -2.59
C ALA A 59 -4.81 -15.95 -2.99
N SER A 60 -5.75 -16.49 -3.76
CA SER A 60 -5.76 -17.90 -4.15
C SER A 60 -5.64 -18.87 -2.96
N SER A 61 -6.32 -18.55 -1.85
CA SER A 61 -6.27 -19.31 -0.59
C SER A 61 -4.89 -19.38 0.08
N MET A 62 -3.94 -18.54 -0.34
CA MET A 62 -2.58 -18.48 0.18
C MET A 62 -2.27 -17.10 0.75
N ILE A 63 -1.40 -17.06 1.75
CA ILE A 63 -0.79 -15.81 2.23
C ILE A 63 0.40 -15.53 1.30
N ALA A 64 0.45 -14.32 0.74
CA ALA A 64 1.59 -13.91 -0.07
C ALA A 64 2.87 -13.88 0.79
N PRO A 65 4.06 -14.20 0.22
CA PRO A 65 5.32 -14.03 0.93
C PRO A 65 5.46 -12.60 1.46
N VAL A 66 5.68 -12.47 2.76
CA VAL A 66 5.70 -11.18 3.46
C VAL A 66 6.69 -11.24 4.61
N SER A 67 7.44 -10.15 4.79
CA SER A 67 8.21 -9.91 6.00
C SER A 67 7.45 -8.91 6.87
N VAL A 68 7.39 -9.18 8.18
CA VAL A 68 6.80 -8.26 9.14
C VAL A 68 7.90 -7.78 10.07
N VAL A 69 8.16 -6.48 10.06
CA VAL A 69 9.10 -5.82 10.97
C VAL A 69 8.30 -4.77 11.72
N ASP A 70 8.23 -4.89 13.04
CA ASP A 70 7.32 -4.11 13.90
C ASP A 70 5.85 -4.22 13.44
N ARG A 71 5.30 -3.14 12.86
CA ARG A 71 3.95 -3.08 12.27
C ARG A 71 3.98 -2.76 10.77
N THR A 72 5.15 -2.91 10.16
CA THR A 72 5.38 -2.70 8.74
C THR A 72 5.40 -4.04 8.04
N HIS A 73 4.54 -4.19 7.04
CA HIS A 73 4.55 -5.33 6.15
C HIS A 73 5.38 -4.98 4.93
N VAL A 74 6.33 -5.86 4.58
CA VAL A 74 7.15 -5.75 3.38
C VAL A 74 6.72 -6.85 2.42
N VAL A 75 6.24 -6.45 1.25
CA VAL A 75 5.70 -7.32 0.19
C VAL A 75 6.46 -7.11 -1.11
N ALA A 76 6.36 -8.07 -2.03
CA ALA A 76 6.85 -7.86 -3.40
C ALA A 76 6.15 -6.66 -4.03
N GLY A 77 6.90 -5.81 -4.76
CA GLY A 77 6.40 -4.58 -5.37
C GLY A 77 5.09 -4.81 -6.14
N GLN A 78 4.01 -4.21 -5.65
CA GLN A 78 2.68 -4.27 -6.24
C GLN A 78 2.39 -2.95 -6.96
N SER A 79 2.03 -3.02 -8.24
CA SER A 79 1.54 -1.84 -8.96
C SER A 79 0.19 -1.39 -8.40
N LEU A 80 0.10 -0.13 -7.97
CA LEU A 80 -1.17 0.51 -7.63
C LEU A 80 -1.88 0.97 -8.89
N PHE A 81 -1.16 1.61 -9.82
CA PHE A 81 -1.68 2.00 -11.13
C PHE A 81 -0.58 2.44 -12.09
N GLY A 82 -0.94 2.47 -13.38
CA GLY A 82 -0.20 3.17 -14.42
C GLY A 82 -1.11 4.15 -15.17
N ALA A 83 -0.54 5.25 -15.64
CA ALA A 83 -1.25 6.27 -16.40
C ALA A 83 -0.37 6.80 -17.53
N THR A 84 -0.99 7.13 -18.67
CA THR A 84 -0.28 7.66 -19.85
C THR A 84 -0.83 8.98 -20.34
N THR A 85 -1.86 9.49 -19.68
CA THR A 85 -2.60 10.69 -20.08
C THR A 85 -2.23 11.85 -19.17
N THR A 86 -2.11 13.03 -19.77
CA THR A 86 -1.94 14.27 -19.00
C THR A 86 -3.25 14.64 -18.33
N THR A 87 -3.17 14.97 -17.04
CA THR A 87 -4.29 15.42 -16.21
C THR A 87 -3.86 16.70 -15.49
N VAL A 88 -4.60 17.79 -15.70
CA VAL A 88 -4.33 19.10 -15.07
C VAL A 88 -5.12 19.32 -13.77
N THR A 89 -6.08 18.44 -13.48
CA THR A 89 -6.86 18.41 -12.25
C THR A 89 -6.65 17.09 -11.52
N PRO A 90 -6.70 17.06 -10.18
CA PRO A 90 -6.55 15.84 -9.40
C PRO A 90 -7.52 14.75 -9.87
N THR A 91 -6.98 13.68 -10.44
CA THR A 91 -7.74 12.54 -10.94
C THR A 91 -7.63 11.41 -9.94
N VAL A 92 -8.77 10.82 -9.56
CA VAL A 92 -8.80 9.69 -8.62
C VAL A 92 -8.40 8.39 -9.31
N GLN A 93 -7.66 7.57 -8.60
CA GLN A 93 -7.31 6.23 -8.98
C GLN A 93 -7.63 5.28 -7.83
N ALA A 94 -8.46 4.28 -8.12
CA ALA A 94 -8.80 3.24 -7.16
C ALA A 94 -7.78 2.09 -7.18
N PHE A 95 -7.59 1.45 -6.02
CA PHE A 95 -6.84 0.20 -5.87
C PHE A 95 -7.41 -0.62 -4.70
N THR A 96 -7.23 -1.93 -4.73
CA THR A 96 -7.87 -2.87 -3.79
C THR A 96 -6.89 -3.71 -2.98
N ASN A 97 -5.59 -3.46 -3.14
CA ASN A 97 -4.55 -4.39 -2.69
C ASN A 97 -3.97 -4.06 -1.32
N LEU A 98 -4.67 -3.25 -0.51
CA LEU A 98 -4.27 -2.87 0.84
C LEU A 98 -5.27 -3.37 1.89
N PRO A 99 -4.79 -3.85 3.05
CA PRO A 99 -5.67 -4.23 4.15
C PRO A 99 -6.36 -3.00 4.75
N GLY A 100 -7.53 -3.19 5.36
CA GLY A 100 -8.31 -2.10 5.97
C GLY A 100 -7.59 -1.31 7.07
N ASN A 101 -6.63 -1.93 7.76
CA ASN A 101 -5.82 -1.29 8.80
C ASN A 101 -4.64 -0.48 8.24
N ALA A 102 -4.39 -0.46 6.92
CA ALA A 102 -3.25 0.25 6.35
C ALA A 102 -3.33 1.76 6.65
N LYS A 103 -2.29 2.31 7.26
CA LYS A 103 -2.15 3.74 7.62
C LYS A 103 -1.22 4.50 6.70
N GLN A 104 -0.22 3.81 6.14
CA GLN A 104 0.80 4.40 5.31
C GLN A 104 1.32 3.37 4.32
N VAL A 105 1.68 3.83 3.12
CA VAL A 105 2.30 3.02 2.07
C VAL A 105 3.60 3.64 1.62
N ARG A 106 4.52 2.79 1.17
CA ARG A 106 5.84 3.16 0.67
C ARG A 106 6.16 2.33 -0.57
N GLY A 107 6.86 2.93 -1.52
CA GLY A 107 7.30 2.25 -2.72
C GLY A 107 7.96 3.21 -3.70
N THR A 108 7.72 3.02 -4.99
CA THR A 108 8.34 3.81 -6.05
C THR A 108 7.29 4.48 -6.94
N ILE A 109 7.51 5.76 -7.24
CA ILE A 109 6.90 6.43 -8.39
C ILE A 109 7.91 6.41 -9.52
N ALA A 110 7.46 5.96 -10.69
CA ALA A 110 8.25 5.87 -11.91
C ALA A 110 7.59 6.72 -12.98
N THR A 111 8.36 7.43 -13.78
CA THR A 111 7.84 8.19 -14.92
C THR A 111 8.84 8.16 -16.06
N GLN A 112 8.34 7.89 -17.25
CA GLN A 112 9.07 7.88 -18.51
C GLN A 112 8.48 8.92 -19.46
N LEU A 113 9.35 9.62 -20.19
CA LEU A 113 8.97 10.58 -21.22
C LEU A 113 9.47 10.12 -22.60
N SER A 114 8.61 10.14 -23.61
CA SER A 114 8.96 9.62 -24.94
C SER A 114 9.95 10.50 -25.73
N THR A 115 10.04 11.78 -25.38
CA THR A 115 10.66 12.82 -26.23
C THR A 115 11.80 13.50 -25.50
N THR A 116 12.98 13.55 -26.13
CA THR A 116 14.14 14.30 -25.62
C THR A 116 13.80 15.78 -25.42
N GLY A 117 14.21 16.35 -24.30
CA GLY A 117 13.94 17.74 -23.93
C GLY A 117 12.53 17.99 -23.39
N ALA A 118 11.65 16.97 -23.34
CA ALA A 118 10.35 17.12 -22.71
C ALA A 118 10.50 17.27 -21.20
N THR A 119 9.86 18.30 -20.64
CA THR A 119 9.61 18.41 -19.20
C THR A 119 8.38 17.59 -18.83
N GLY A 120 8.51 16.72 -17.84
CA GLY A 120 7.43 15.94 -17.26
C GLY A 120 7.26 16.21 -15.77
N ASN A 121 6.02 16.20 -15.29
CA ASN A 121 5.69 16.26 -13.88
C ASN A 121 4.65 15.19 -13.57
N PHE A 122 4.92 14.40 -12.54
CA PHE A 122 3.97 13.46 -11.98
C PHE A 122 3.84 13.70 -10.49
N THR A 123 2.63 14.04 -10.04
CA THR A 123 2.35 14.25 -8.62
C THR A 123 1.27 13.30 -8.15
N VAL A 124 1.51 12.62 -7.03
CA VAL A 124 0.57 11.73 -6.37
C VAL A 124 0.16 12.30 -5.02
N TYR A 125 -1.12 12.18 -4.67
CA TYR A 125 -1.73 12.71 -3.47
C TYR A 125 -2.55 11.63 -2.74
N PRO A 126 -2.55 11.63 -1.40
CA PRO A 126 -3.45 10.81 -0.58
C PRO A 126 -4.90 11.30 -0.53
N ALA A 127 -5.22 12.48 -1.07
CA ALA A 127 -6.56 13.07 -1.06
C ALA A 127 -6.78 14.04 -2.24
N ALA A 128 -8.05 14.28 -2.60
CA ALA A 128 -8.45 15.11 -3.73
C ALA A 128 -8.00 16.58 -3.64
N ASN A 129 -7.77 17.10 -2.44
CA ASN A 129 -7.41 18.49 -2.17
C ASN A 129 -5.89 18.77 -2.26
N SER A 130 -5.14 17.90 -2.95
CA SER A 130 -3.68 18.03 -3.15
C SER A 130 -2.84 18.06 -1.85
N VAL A 131 -3.39 17.56 -0.74
CA VAL A 131 -2.70 17.53 0.56
C VAL A 131 -1.58 16.50 0.55
N ARG A 132 -0.37 16.89 1.02
CA ARG A 132 0.83 16.03 1.13
C ARG A 132 1.26 15.38 -0.19
N GLY A 133 1.12 16.10 -1.31
CA GLY A 133 1.55 15.63 -2.62
C GLY A 133 3.05 15.29 -2.68
N LYS A 134 3.39 14.23 -3.41
CA LYS A 134 4.76 13.87 -3.78
C LYS A 134 4.93 13.99 -5.28
N ILE A 135 5.95 14.75 -5.68
CA ILE A 135 6.21 15.12 -7.06
C ILE A 135 7.50 14.47 -7.56
N LEU A 136 7.44 13.94 -8.78
CA LEU A 136 8.58 13.59 -9.61
C LEU A 136 8.57 14.50 -10.83
N SER A 137 9.62 15.31 -10.97
CA SER A 137 9.78 16.28 -12.05
C SER A 137 11.16 16.15 -12.66
N PHE A 138 11.23 16.05 -13.99
CA PHE A 138 12.49 16.00 -14.71
C PHE A 138 12.33 16.46 -16.16
N VAL A 139 13.47 16.72 -16.80
CA VAL A 139 13.58 16.98 -18.23
C VAL A 139 14.27 15.77 -18.85
N ALA A 140 13.66 15.19 -19.87
CA ALA A 140 14.22 14.01 -20.55
C ALA A 140 15.54 14.37 -21.25
N ALA A 141 16.65 13.74 -20.84
CA ALA A 141 17.94 13.95 -21.51
C ALA A 141 18.03 13.20 -22.85
N VAL A 142 17.22 12.15 -23.00
CA VAL A 142 17.13 11.28 -24.19
C VAL A 142 15.68 10.84 -24.42
N SER A 143 15.40 10.18 -25.53
CA SER A 143 14.09 9.58 -25.79
C SER A 143 13.84 8.39 -24.88
N ASN A 144 12.62 8.26 -24.35
CA ASN A 144 12.22 7.21 -23.39
C ASN A 144 13.03 7.26 -22.08
N ASP A 145 13.48 8.45 -21.68
CA ASP A 145 14.17 8.67 -20.41
C ASP A 145 13.21 8.39 -19.24
N GLN A 146 13.65 7.53 -18.32
CA GLN A 146 12.87 7.07 -17.17
C GLN A 146 13.55 7.49 -15.88
N HIS A 147 12.77 8.09 -14.98
CA HIS A 147 13.20 8.44 -13.64
C HIS A 147 12.29 7.80 -12.62
N ASP A 148 12.89 7.34 -11.54
CA ASP A 148 12.22 6.67 -10.44
C ASP A 148 12.57 7.39 -9.13
N SER A 149 11.61 7.50 -8.22
CA SER A 149 11.82 8.10 -6.90
C SER A 149 11.04 7.34 -5.82
N PRO A 150 11.65 7.11 -4.64
CA PRO A 150 10.91 6.54 -3.52
C PRO A 150 9.80 7.50 -3.10
N TRP A 151 8.62 6.95 -2.81
CA TRP A 151 7.50 7.72 -2.29
C TRP A 151 6.95 7.10 -1.01
N VAL A 152 6.38 7.96 -0.19
CA VAL A 152 5.74 7.62 1.07
C VAL A 152 4.48 8.46 1.20
N SER A 153 3.35 7.80 1.44
CA SER A 153 2.06 8.47 1.60
C SER A 153 1.19 7.82 2.67
N PRO A 154 0.51 8.61 3.52
CA PRO A 154 -0.52 8.10 4.40
C PRO A 154 -1.72 7.64 3.56
N ILE A 155 -2.48 6.71 4.11
CA ILE A 155 -3.78 6.29 3.58
C ILE A 155 -4.85 7.10 4.30
N LEU A 156 -5.37 8.14 3.63
CA LEU A 156 -6.46 8.97 4.15
C LEU A 156 -7.83 8.45 3.73
N THR A 157 -7.89 7.76 2.59
CA THR A 157 -9.09 7.07 2.11
C THR A 157 -8.63 5.71 1.61
N LEU A 158 -9.17 4.66 2.19
CA LEU A 158 -8.80 3.30 1.80
C LEU A 158 -9.16 3.08 0.34
N GLY A 159 -8.19 2.61 -0.44
CA GLY A 159 -8.38 2.21 -1.83
C GLY A 159 -8.43 3.35 -2.85
N SER A 160 -8.02 4.57 -2.50
CA SER A 160 -7.95 5.69 -3.43
C SER A 160 -6.68 6.52 -3.28
N LEU A 161 -6.09 6.91 -4.40
CA LEU A 161 -5.05 7.93 -4.53
C LEU A 161 -5.50 8.92 -5.60
N TRP A 162 -4.92 10.11 -5.59
CA TRP A 162 -5.18 11.13 -6.59
C TRP A 162 -3.88 11.47 -7.29
N TYR A 163 -3.93 11.85 -8.55
CA TYR A 163 -2.74 12.23 -9.29
C TYR A 163 -2.99 13.35 -10.29
N ILE A 164 -1.91 14.06 -10.62
CA ILE A 164 -1.81 15.03 -11.70
C ILE A 164 -0.59 14.65 -12.52
N MET A 165 -0.73 14.71 -13.84
CA MET A 165 0.32 14.41 -14.79
C MET A 165 0.40 15.47 -15.88
N SER A 166 1.59 15.98 -16.15
CA SER A 166 1.81 16.88 -17.28
C SER A 166 3.09 16.54 -18.01
N VAL A 167 3.05 16.68 -19.33
CA VAL A 167 4.23 16.64 -20.18
C VAL A 167 4.14 17.78 -21.19
N SER A 168 5.27 18.44 -21.41
CA SER A 168 5.35 19.58 -22.35
C SER A 168 5.18 19.17 -23.81
N THR A 169 5.74 18.03 -24.21
CA THR A 169 5.64 17.46 -25.57
C THR A 169 5.77 15.94 -25.52
N GLY A 170 5.23 15.23 -26.51
CA GLY A 170 5.29 13.76 -26.55
C GLY A 170 4.32 13.09 -25.58
N THR A 171 4.66 11.87 -25.15
CA THR A 171 3.88 11.08 -24.21
C THR A 171 4.61 10.92 -22.88
N ILE A 172 3.82 10.77 -21.82
CA ILE A 172 4.28 10.44 -20.47
C ILE A 172 3.74 9.05 -20.14
N ASN A 173 4.54 8.22 -19.48
CA ASN A 173 4.12 6.94 -18.93
C ASN A 173 4.55 6.88 -17.46
N SER A 174 3.59 6.88 -16.55
CA SER A 174 3.83 6.92 -15.12
C SER A 174 3.28 5.67 -14.45
N ASN A 175 4.00 5.16 -13.45
CA ASN A 175 3.58 4.06 -12.60
C ASN A 175 3.76 4.42 -11.13
N VAL A 176 2.84 3.95 -10.29
CA VAL A 176 2.98 3.96 -8.84
C VAL A 176 2.92 2.53 -8.36
N SER A 177 3.92 2.14 -7.57
CA SER A 177 3.97 0.85 -6.91
C SER A 177 4.17 1.01 -5.40
N PHE A 178 3.77 0.01 -4.63
CA PHE A 178 4.10 -0.10 -3.21
C PHE A 178 4.81 -1.41 -2.92
N SER A 179 5.74 -1.39 -1.98
CA SER A 179 6.44 -2.56 -1.46
C SER A 179 6.28 -2.68 0.05
N GLU A 180 5.76 -1.65 0.72
CA GLU A 180 5.59 -1.64 2.16
C GLU A 180 4.27 -0.97 2.57
N CYS A 181 3.66 -1.47 3.65
CA CYS A 181 2.55 -0.78 4.30
C CYS A 181 2.60 -0.92 5.84
N ASP A 182 2.24 0.16 6.54
CA ASP A 182 2.18 0.22 8.00
C ASP A 182 0.72 0.05 8.48
N ILE A 183 0.49 -0.63 9.62
CA ILE A 183 -0.85 -0.79 10.24
C ILE A 183 -1.04 -0.19 11.64
#